data_AF-A0A6G9YQU1-F1
#
_entry.id   AF-A0A6G9YQU1-F1
#
_cell.length_a   1.000
_cell.length_b   1.000
_cell.length_c   1.000
_cell.angle_alpha   90.00
_cell.angle_beta   90.00
_cell.angle_gamma   90.00
#
_symmetry.space_group_name_H-M   'P 1'
#
loop_
_entity.id
_entity.type
_entity.pdbx_description
1 polymer ?
#
loop_
_entity_poly.entity_id
_entity_poly.type
_entity_poly.pdbx_seq_one_letter_code
_entity_poly.pdbx_strand_id
1 'polypeptide(L)'
;MKTGYTLALRWVITLHALGAFGQAVLAGRFLSGDYDMVAAHATNATVVGGIGYLQVVVALLVWRPGRGPVWPLAVSVGLVLAETAQILLGYFRGIGVHVPLGVAIIAALMVLLTWAWRRSAA
;
A
#
# COMPACT_ATOMS: atom_id res chain seq x y z
N MET A 1 5.44 -20.65 -11.99
CA MET A 1 4.56 -19.46 -11.85
C MET A 1 4.36 -18.85 -13.23
N LYS A 2 3.15 -18.41 -13.59
CA LYS A 2 2.96 -17.66 -14.85
C LYS A 2 3.62 -16.28 -14.71
N THR A 3 4.53 -15.95 -15.63
CA THR A 3 5.34 -14.72 -15.59
C THR A 3 4.48 -13.45 -15.54
N GLY A 4 3.36 -13.44 -16.27
CA GLY A 4 2.45 -12.28 -16.34
C GLY A 4 1.87 -11.84 -14.99
N TYR A 5 1.38 -12.78 -14.17
CA TYR A 5 0.81 -12.44 -12.86
C TYR A 5 1.85 -11.89 -11.89
N THR A 6 3.07 -12.42 -11.97
CA THR A 6 4.18 -12.00 -11.10
C THR A 6 4.64 -10.58 -11.46
N LEU A 7 4.73 -10.28 -12.76
CA LEU A 7 5.07 -8.95 -13.25
C LEU A 7 3.97 -7.94 -12.89
N ALA A 8 2.70 -8.31 -13.03
CA ALA A 8 1.58 -7.48 -12.59
C ALA A 8 1.67 -7.18 -11.09
N LEU A 9 1.92 -8.19 -10.26
CA LEU A 9 2.04 -8.00 -8.81
C LEU A 9 3.18 -7.03 -8.47
N ARG A 10 4.33 -7.13 -9.13
CA ARG A 10 5.46 -6.22 -8.94
C ARG A 10 5.09 -4.78 -9.22
N TRP A 11 4.49 -4.50 -10.38
CA TRP A 11 4.09 -3.15 -10.74
C TRP A 11 3.03 -2.59 -9.79
N VAL A 12 2.06 -3.40 -9.39
CA VAL A 12 1.04 -2.98 -8.43
C VAL A 12 1.68 -2.63 -7.09
N ILE A 13 2.58 -3.46 -6.56
CA ILE A 13 3.32 -3.16 -5.31
C ILE A 13 4.16 -1.89 -5.47
N THR A 14 4.83 -1.68 -6.62
CA THR A 14 5.58 -0.45 -6.89
C THR A 14 4.69 0.79 -6.87
N LEU A 15 3.54 0.76 -7.55
CA LEU A 15 2.58 1.85 -7.56
C LEU A 15 2.01 2.10 -6.17
N HIS A 16 1.74 1.03 -5.42
CA HIS A 16 1.23 1.12 -4.06
C HIS A 16 2.24 1.81 -3.14
N ALA A 17 3.50 1.38 -3.18
CA ALA A 17 4.62 1.98 -2.48
C ALA A 17 4.78 3.48 -2.80
N LEU A 18 4.81 3.83 -4.09
CA LEU A 18 4.93 5.23 -4.52
C LEU A 18 3.75 6.07 -4.05
N GLY A 19 2.54 5.53 -4.13
CA GLY A 19 1.33 6.17 -3.63
C GLY A 19 1.39 6.46 -2.13
N ALA A 20 1.83 5.48 -1.33
CA ALA A 20 1.98 5.63 0.12
C ALA A 20 3.07 6.66 0.50
N PHE A 21 4.19 6.71 -0.24
CA PHE A 21 5.19 7.78 -0.07
C PHE A 21 4.62 9.15 -0.45
N GLY A 22 3.87 9.24 -1.55
CA GLY A 22 3.15 10.44 -1.93
C GLY A 22 2.19 10.90 -0.83
N GLN A 23 1.48 9.97 -0.18
CA GLN A 23 0.59 10.24 0.95
C GLN A 23 1.32 10.93 2.11
N ALA A 24 2.54 10.45 2.43
CA ALA A 24 3.39 11.04 3.48
C ALA A 24 3.85 12.46 3.12
N VAL A 25 4.18 12.73 1.85
CA VAL A 25 4.51 14.08 1.39
C VAL A 25 3.32 15.03 1.56
N LEU A 26 2.12 14.60 1.16
CA LEU A 26 0.89 15.40 1.30
C LEU A 26 0.56 15.68 2.77
N ALA A 27 0.71 14.67 3.63
CA ALA A 27 0.56 14.84 5.08
C ALA A 27 1.59 15.80 5.65
N GLY A 28 2.86 15.70 5.23
CA GLY A 28 3.93 16.60 5.67
C GLY A 28 3.67 18.06 5.28
N ARG A 29 3.16 18.32 4.07
CA ARG A 29 2.76 19.67 3.65
C ARG A 29 1.61 20.22 4.49
N PHE A 30 0.58 19.40 4.73
CA PHE A 30 -0.55 19.77 5.61
C PHE A 30 -0.06 20.15 7.02
N LEU A 31 0.80 19.32 7.62
CA LEU A 31 1.37 19.57 8.94
C LEU A 31 2.29 20.80 8.97
N SER A 32 2.82 21.22 7.82
CA SER A 32 3.66 22.40 7.66
C SER A 32 2.86 23.69 7.36
N GLY A 33 1.52 23.63 7.42
CA GLY A 33 0.63 24.78 7.28
C GLY A 33 -0.03 24.95 5.91
N ASP A 34 0.21 24.05 4.96
CA ASP A 34 -0.48 24.02 3.68
C ASP A 34 -1.80 23.25 3.81
N TYR A 35 -2.80 23.90 4.39
CA TYR A 35 -4.03 23.25 4.83
C TYR A 35 -4.85 22.61 3.70
N ASP A 36 -4.75 23.12 2.47
CA ASP A 36 -5.42 22.57 1.29
C ASP A 36 -4.95 21.15 0.96
N MET A 37 -3.72 20.79 1.38
CA MET A 37 -3.16 19.45 1.15
C MET A 37 -3.89 18.36 1.92
N VAL A 38 -4.74 18.68 2.91
CA VAL A 38 -5.58 17.67 3.57
C VAL A 38 -6.58 17.04 2.62
N ALA A 39 -7.14 17.83 1.68
CA ALA A 39 -8.07 17.32 0.68
C ALA A 39 -7.34 16.45 -0.35
N ALA A 40 -6.13 16.86 -0.75
CA ALA A 40 -5.26 16.06 -1.60
C ALA A 40 -4.83 14.75 -0.91
N HIS A 41 -4.51 14.80 0.37
CA HIS A 41 -4.17 13.64 1.19
C HIS A 41 -5.36 12.65 1.28
N ALA A 42 -6.58 13.14 1.52
CA ALA A 42 -7.78 12.29 1.55
C ALA A 42 -8.09 11.66 0.19
N THR A 43 -7.92 12.43 -0.90
CA THR A 43 -8.08 11.92 -2.27
C THR A 43 -7.03 10.84 -2.57
N ASN A 44 -5.78 11.10 -2.22
CA ASN A 44 -4.69 10.14 -2.36
C ASN A 44 -4.95 8.86 -1.55
N ALA A 45 -5.46 8.95 -0.31
CA ALA A 45 -5.82 7.78 0.49
C ALA A 45 -6.87 6.89 -0.19
N THR A 46 -7.83 7.49 -0.89
CA THR A 46 -8.82 6.74 -1.67
C THR A 46 -8.17 5.99 -2.85
N VAL A 47 -7.27 6.66 -3.57
CA VAL A 47 -6.53 6.06 -4.70
C VAL A 47 -5.60 4.93 -4.22
N VAL A 48 -4.81 5.19 -3.17
CA VAL A 48 -3.88 4.23 -2.56
C VAL A 48 -4.63 3.01 -2.05
N GLY A 49 -5.72 3.18 -1.31
CA GLY A 49 -6.55 2.07 -0.87
C GLY A 49 -7.11 1.25 -2.03
N GLY A 50 -7.54 1.91 -3.12
CA GLY A 50 -7.95 1.24 -4.37
C GLY A 50 -6.83 0.39 -4.99
N ILE A 51 -5.59 0.89 -5.00
CA ILE A 51 -4.41 0.13 -5.41
C ILE A 51 -4.16 -1.06 -4.47
N GLY A 52 -4.36 -0.89 -3.16
CA GLY A 52 -4.29 -1.98 -2.18
C GLY A 52 -5.27 -3.10 -2.48
N TYR A 53 -6.54 -2.80 -2.77
CA TYR A 53 -7.52 -3.82 -3.18
C TYR A 53 -7.13 -4.49 -4.50
N LEU A 54 -6.62 -3.74 -5.48
CA LEU A 54 -6.08 -4.31 -6.71
C LEU A 54 -4.90 -5.25 -6.41
N GLN A 55 -4.02 -4.90 -5.47
CA GLN A 55 -2.91 -5.75 -5.04
C GLN A 55 -3.42 -7.07 -4.46
N VAL A 56 -4.49 -7.07 -3.65
CA VAL A 56 -5.15 -8.29 -3.15
C VAL A 56 -5.63 -9.17 -4.30
N VAL A 57 -6.32 -8.58 -5.29
CA VAL A 57 -6.80 -9.32 -6.47
C VAL A 57 -5.64 -9.94 -7.25
N VAL A 58 -4.58 -9.18 -7.51
CA VAL A 58 -3.43 -9.68 -8.28
C VAL A 58 -2.65 -10.73 -7.48
N ALA A 59 -2.52 -10.58 -6.16
CA ALA A 59 -1.91 -11.57 -5.29
C ALA A 59 -2.72 -12.88 -5.25
N LEU A 60 -4.05 -12.79 -5.28
CA LEU A 60 -4.95 -13.95 -5.43
C LEU A 60 -4.70 -14.68 -6.76
N LEU A 61 -4.50 -13.95 -7.86
CA LEU A 61 -4.14 -14.53 -9.16
C LEU A 61 -2.75 -15.19 -9.14
N VAL A 62 -1.78 -14.62 -8.42
CA VAL A 62 -0.47 -15.27 -8.23
C VAL A 62 -0.63 -16.58 -7.44
N TRP A 63 -1.42 -16.60 -6.38
CA TRP A 63 -1.61 -17.78 -5.53
C TRP A 63 -2.42 -18.88 -6.23
N ARG A 64 -3.68 -18.64 -6.61
CA ARG A 64 -4.60 -19.67 -7.09
C ARG A 64 -4.26 -20.16 -8.50
N PRO A 65 -4.42 -19.35 -9.57
CA PRO A 65 -4.11 -19.80 -10.92
C PRO A 65 -2.60 -19.78 -11.23
N GLY A 66 -1.82 -18.92 -10.59
CA GLY A 66 -0.36 -18.86 -10.76
C GLY A 66 0.43 -19.93 -10.01
N ARG A 67 -0.23 -20.63 -9.06
CA ARG A 67 0.35 -21.62 -8.13
C ARG A 67 1.56 -21.08 -7.35
N GLY A 68 1.56 -19.77 -7.10
CA GLY A 68 2.55 -19.09 -6.29
C GLY A 68 2.28 -19.21 -4.78
N PRO A 69 3.16 -18.66 -3.94
CA PRO A 69 2.96 -18.68 -2.49
C PRO A 69 1.72 -17.87 -2.08
N VAL A 70 1.06 -18.29 -0.98
CA VAL A 70 -0.14 -17.62 -0.44
C VAL A 70 0.19 -16.36 0.37
N TRP A 71 1.39 -16.28 0.93
CA TRP A 71 1.72 -15.20 1.87
C TRP A 71 1.63 -13.78 1.27
N PRO A 72 1.92 -13.49 -0.02
CA PRO A 72 1.75 -12.14 -0.57
C PRO A 72 0.29 -11.71 -0.58
N LEU A 73 -0.65 -12.65 -0.70
CA LEU A 73 -2.07 -12.39 -0.53
C LEU A 73 -2.38 -12.02 0.93
N ALA A 74 -1.88 -12.79 1.89
CA ALA A 74 -2.09 -12.51 3.31
C ALA A 74 -1.55 -11.12 3.71
N VAL A 75 -0.34 -10.76 3.26
CA VAL A 75 0.25 -9.44 3.49
C VAL A 75 -0.56 -8.34 2.82
N SER A 76 -1.02 -8.54 1.58
CA SER A 76 -1.84 -7.54 0.87
C SER A 76 -3.18 -7.31 1.55
N VAL A 77 -3.81 -8.36 2.08
CA VAL A 77 -5.05 -8.22 2.88
C VAL A 77 -4.76 -7.45 4.16
N GLY A 78 -3.66 -7.77 4.86
CA GLY A 78 -3.24 -7.03 6.06
C GLY A 78 -3.01 -5.54 5.80
N LEU A 79 -2.36 -5.20 4.68
CA LEU A 79 -2.14 -3.80 4.26
C LEU A 79 -3.46 -3.06 4.03
N VAL A 80 -4.39 -3.64 3.27
CA VAL A 80 -5.71 -3.02 3.02
C VAL A 80 -6.49 -2.79 4.31
N LEU A 81 -6.46 -3.76 5.24
CA LEU A 81 -7.11 -3.59 6.56
C LEU A 81 -6.44 -2.47 7.38
N ALA A 82 -5.11 -2.40 7.36
CA ALA A 82 -4.35 -1.35 8.03
C ALA A 82 -4.63 0.04 7.42
N GLU A 83 -4.67 0.15 6.10
CA GLU A 83 -5.01 1.38 5.37
C GLU A 83 -6.44 1.82 5.68
N THR A 84 -7.40 0.88 5.69
CA THR A 84 -8.78 1.17 6.07
C THR A 84 -8.86 1.73 7.50
N ALA A 85 -8.15 1.11 8.44
CA ALA A 85 -8.04 1.62 9.81
C ALA A 85 -7.39 3.00 9.85
N GLN A 86 -6.35 3.24 9.03
CA GLN A 86 -5.66 4.52 8.95
C GLN A 86 -6.56 5.63 8.39
N ILE A 87 -7.41 5.32 7.41
CA ILE A 87 -8.41 6.25 6.87
C ILE A 87 -9.41 6.63 7.96
N LEU A 88 -9.96 5.65 8.69
CA LEU A 88 -10.88 5.90 9.80
C LEU A 88 -10.22 6.75 10.89
N LEU A 89 -9.00 6.42 11.31
CA LEU A 89 -8.24 7.21 12.27
C LEU A 89 -8.04 8.67 11.82
N GLY A 90 -7.85 8.89 10.51
CA GLY A 90 -7.76 10.23 9.93
C GLY A 90 -9.05 11.03 10.14
N TYR A 91 -10.20 10.44 9.82
CA TYR A 91 -11.52 11.07 10.01
C TYR A 91 -11.86 11.32 11.48
N PHE A 92 -11.49 10.39 12.37
CA PHE A 92 -11.71 10.53 13.82
C PHE A 92 -10.63 11.36 14.55
N ARG A 93 -9.70 11.99 13.82
CA ARG A 93 -8.61 12.81 14.38
C ARG A 93 -7.69 12.05 15.35
N GLY A 94 -7.55 10.73 15.17
CA GLY A 94 -6.67 9.85 15.94
C GLY A 94 -5.21 9.93 15.49
N ILE A 95 -4.65 11.14 15.34
CA ILE A 95 -3.36 11.39 14.67
C ILE A 95 -2.20 10.62 15.34
N GLY A 96 -2.23 10.49 16.67
CA GLY A 96 -1.20 9.80 17.44
C GLY A 96 -1.00 8.32 17.06
N VAL A 97 -2.04 7.63 16.57
CA VAL A 97 -1.94 6.25 16.08
C VAL A 97 -1.85 6.23 14.55
N HIS A 98 -2.52 7.17 13.89
CA HIS A 98 -2.53 7.31 12.43
C HIS A 98 -1.12 7.42 11.84
N VAL A 99 -0.27 8.29 12.40
CA VAL A 99 1.08 8.53 11.86
C VAL A 99 1.98 7.30 12.01
N PRO A 100 2.13 6.68 13.20
CA PRO A 100 2.89 5.44 13.34
C PRO A 100 2.39 4.31 12.44
N LEU A 101 1.07 4.17 12.30
CA LEU A 101 0.48 3.16 11.42
C LEU A 101 0.84 3.41 9.94
N GLY A 102 0.76 4.65 9.47
CA GLY A 102 1.18 5.03 8.12
C GLY A 102 2.66 4.71 7.85
N VAL A 103 3.54 4.97 8.82
CA VAL A 103 4.97 4.60 8.72
C VAL A 103 5.15 3.08 8.65
N ALA A 104 4.42 2.32 9.47
CA ALA A 104 4.47 0.86 9.46
C ALA A 104 3.97 0.27 8.13
N ILE A 105 2.92 0.84 7.53
CA ILE A 105 2.41 0.46 6.21
C ILE A 105 3.49 0.69 5.14
N ILE A 106 4.13 1.86 5.12
CA ILE A 106 5.21 2.16 4.17
C ILE A 106 6.37 1.18 4.33
N ALA A 107 6.79 0.89 5.57
CA ALA A 107 7.85 -0.07 5.85
C ALA A 107 7.49 -1.48 5.34
N ALA A 108 6.27 -1.96 5.61
CA ALA A 108 5.78 -3.24 5.12
C ALA A 108 5.73 -3.29 3.58
N LEU A 109 5.28 -2.21 2.94
CA LEU A 109 5.32 -2.07 1.47
C LEU A 109 6.75 -2.14 0.93
N MET A 110 7.75 -1.57 1.62
CA MET A 110 9.15 -1.65 1.19
C MET A 110 9.72 -3.07 1.31
N VAL A 111 9.38 -3.78 2.38
CA VAL A 111 9.77 -5.19 2.52
C VAL A 111 9.13 -6.04 1.41
N LEU A 112 7.84 -5.82 1.13
CA LEU A 112 7.14 -6.53 0.07
C LEU A 112 7.70 -6.17 -1.33
N LEU A 113 8.00 -4.90 -1.58
CA LEU A 113 8.59 -4.41 -2.82
C LEU A 113 9.97 -5.03 -3.07
N THR A 114 10.85 -4.97 -2.07
CA THR A 114 12.19 -5.56 -2.17
C THR A 114 12.12 -7.06 -2.41
N TRP A 115 11.24 -7.78 -1.72
CA TRP A 115 11.00 -9.19 -2.00
C TRP A 115 10.54 -9.43 -3.45
N ALA A 116 9.56 -8.66 -3.92
CA ALA A 116 8.93 -8.86 -5.22
C ALA A 116 9.95 -8.74 -6.37
N TRP A 117 10.88 -7.81 -6.25
CA TRP A 117 11.92 -7.56 -7.25
C TRP A 117 13.18 -8.40 -7.07
N ARG A 118 13.58 -8.75 -5.83
CA ARG A 118 14.76 -9.62 -5.58
C ARG A 118 14.57 -11.06 -6.07
N ARG A 119 13.34 -11.58 -6.12
CA ARG A 119 13.06 -12.91 -6.72
C ARG A 119 13.34 -12.98 -8.23
N SER A 120 13.66 -11.88 -8.90
CA SER A 120 14.11 -11.88 -10.31
C SER A 120 15.62 -12.00 -10.47
N ALA A 121 16.38 -11.81 -9.39
CA ALA A 121 17.84 -11.74 -9.41
C ALA A 121 18.52 -13.03 -8.92
N ALA A 122 17.73 -14.11 -8.74
CA ALA A 122 18.16 -15.43 -8.30
C ALA A 122 17.62 -16.50 -9.25
#